data_AF-A0A6P0ZYA0-F1
#
_entry.id   AF-A0A6P0ZYA0-F1
#
_cell.length_a   1.000
_cell.length_b   1.000
_cell.length_c   1.000
_cell.angle_alpha   90.00
_cell.angle_beta   90.00
_cell.angle_gamma   90.00
#
_symmetry.space_group_name_H-M   'P 1'
#
loop_
_entity.id
_entity.type
_entity.pdbx_description
1 polymer ?
#
loop_
_entity_poly.entity_id
_entity_poly.type
_entity_poly.pdbx_seq_one_letter_code
_entity_poly.pdbx_strand_id
1 'polypeptide(L)' 'MLRTHKLKGKLSGAWACSVEYDCRLIFNFEQNPDTLEEEILLIDIGTHDEVY' A
#
# COMPACT_ATOMS: atom_id res chain seq x y z
N MET A 1 -9.13 -10.87 8.02
CA MET A 1 -9.64 -10.03 6.92
C MET A 1 -8.68 -8.88 6.70
N LEU A 2 -8.13 -8.76 5.50
CA LEU A 2 -7.28 -7.64 5.09
C LEU A 2 -8.18 -6.48 4.62
N ARG A 3 -8.19 -5.35 5.34
CA ARG A 3 -9.04 -4.19 5.01
C ARG A 3 -8.35 -3.29 3.99
N THR A 4 -8.35 -3.71 2.74
CA THR A 4 -7.76 -2.96 1.64
C THR A 4 -8.71 -1.83 1.18
N HIS A 5 -8.22 -0.58 1.14
CA HIS A 5 -8.98 0.56 0.60
C HIS A 5 -8.08 1.48 -0.22
N LYS A 6 -8.68 2.14 -1.23
CA LYS A 6 -7.98 3.13 -2.05
C LYS A 6 -7.80 4.43 -1.27
N LEU A 7 -6.60 4.99 -1.30
CA LEU A 7 -6.31 6.30 -0.71
C LEU A 7 -6.84 7.42 -1.60
N LYS A 8 -7.29 8.51 -0.97
CA LYS A 8 -7.74 9.75 -1.62
C LYS A 8 -6.82 10.91 -1.23
N GLY A 9 -6.75 11.96 -2.06
CA GLY A 9 -5.89 13.13 -1.81
C GLY A 9 -4.56 13.07 -2.58
N LYS A 10 -3.46 13.54 -1.97
CA LYS A 10 -2.12 13.54 -2.61
C LYS A 10 -1.58 12.16 -3.01
N LEU A 11 -2.15 11.08 -2.45
CA LEU A 11 -1.82 9.68 -2.73
C LEU A 11 -2.90 8.98 -3.59
N SER A 12 -3.68 9.76 -4.35
CA SER A 12 -4.64 9.26 -5.33
C SER A 12 -3.98 8.28 -6.29
N GLY A 13 -4.27 6.99 -6.12
CA GLY A 13 -3.68 5.89 -6.92
C GLY A 13 -3.06 4.78 -6.05
N ALA A 14 -2.73 5.11 -4.80
CA ALA A 14 -2.15 4.16 -3.87
C ALA A 14 -3.19 3.37 -3.08
N TRP A 15 -2.81 2.14 -2.74
CA TRP A 15 -3.59 1.22 -1.94
C TRP A 15 -2.99 1.13 -0.55
N ALA A 16 -3.87 1.14 0.45
CA ALA A 16 -3.48 0.82 1.81
C ALA A 16 -4.22 -0.43 2.28
N CYS A 17 -3.48 -1.29 2.96
CA CYS A 17 -4.06 -2.46 3.63
C CYS A 17 -3.55 -2.53 5.07
N SER A 18 -4.47 -2.83 6.00
CA SER A 18 -4.11 -3.11 7.39
C SER A 18 -3.92 -4.62 7.57
N VAL A 19 -2.72 -5.02 8.00
CA VAL A 19 -2.35 -6.40 8.33
C VAL A 19 -2.28 -6.48 9.85
N GLU A 20 -3.35 -6.94 10.49
CA GLU A 20 -3.50 -6.92 11.96
C GLU A 20 -3.56 -5.53 12.60
N TYR A 21 -3.80 -5.49 13.92
CA TYR A 21 -4.26 -4.30 14.68
C TYR A 21 -3.42 -3.04 14.47
N ASP A 22 -2.15 -3.18 14.09
CA ASP A 22 -1.21 -2.08 14.11
C ASP A 22 -0.17 -2.13 12.99
N CYS A 23 -0.49 -2.62 11.79
CA CYS A 23 0.45 -2.53 10.66
C CYS A 23 -0.28 -2.03 9.40
N ARG A 24 0.23 -0.95 8.82
CA ARG A 24 -0.26 -0.33 7.59
C ARG A 24 0.76 -0.54 6.48
N LEU A 25 0.34 -1.23 5.44
CA LEU A 25 1.06 -1.32 4.17
C LEU A 25 0.57 -0.22 3.25
N ILE A 26 1.49 0.53 2.65
CA ILE A 26 1.24 1.43 1.51
C ILE A 26 1.92 0.82 0.29
N PHE A 27 1.16 0.57 -0.76
CA PHE A 27 1.68 -0.02 -1.99
C PHE A 27 0.94 0.47 -3.25
N ASN A 28 1.61 0.35 -4.39
CA ASN A 28 1.05 0.59 -5.71
C ASN A 28 1.16 -0.68 -6.56
N PHE A 29 0.29 -0.77 -7.57
CA PHE A 29 0.48 -1.70 -8.68
C PHE A 29 1.27 -0.97 -9.76
N GLU A 30 2.39 -1.55 -10.18
CA GLU A 30 3.18 -1.07 -11.31
C GLU A 30 3.40 -2.19 -12.32
N GLN A 31 3.47 -1.83 -13.59
CA GLN A 31 3.80 -2.79 -14.64
C GLN A 31 5.31 -2.87 -14.76
N ASN A 32 5.86 -4.08 -14.59
CA ASN A 32 7.29 -4.30 -14.80
C ASN A 32 7.57 -4.19 -16.32
N PRO A 33 8.45 -3.27 -16.75
CA PRO A 33 8.72 -3.04 -18.16
C PRO A 33 9.44 -4.23 -18.85
N ASP A 34 10.12 -5.08 -18.08
CA ASP A 34 10.90 -6.21 -18.59
C ASP A 34 10.05 -7.48 -18.71
N THR A 35 9.14 -7.72 -17.76
CA THR A 35 8.28 -8.92 -17.73
C THR A 35 6.88 -8.66 -18.28
N LEU A 36 6.48 -7.38 -18.41
CA LEU A 36 5.12 -6.91 -18.72
C LEU A 36 4.06 -7.35 -17.69
N GLU A 37 4.47 -7.91 -16.56
CA GLU A 37 3.59 -8.37 -15.49
C GLU A 37 3.26 -7.23 -14.51
N GLU A 38 2.09 -7.33 -13.87
CA GLU A 38 1.69 -6.42 -12.81
C GLU A 38 2.36 -6.84 -11.50
N GLU A 39 3.15 -5.94 -10.92
CA GLU A 39 3.89 -6.16 -9.68
C GLU A 39 3.41 -5.19 -8.59
N ILE A 40 3.58 -5.61 -7.34
CA ILE A 40 3.28 -4.77 -6.18
C ILE A 40 4.55 -4.06 -5.75
N LEU A 41 4.58 -2.73 -5.92
CA LEU A 41 5.62 -1.89 -5.36
C LEU A 41 5.25 -1.53 -3.92
N LEU A 42 6.01 -2.06 -2.96
CA LEU A 42 5.89 -1.69 -1.55
C LEU A 42 6.52 -0.31 -1.35
N ILE A 43 5.70 0.66 -0.96
CA ILE A 43 6.14 2.05 -0.74
C ILE A 43 6.54 2.25 0.72
N ASP A 44 5.74 1.73 1.65
CA ASP A 44 5.98 1.90 3.08
C ASP A 44 5.29 0.80 3.91
N ILE A 45 5.88 0.48 5.06
CA ILE A 45 5.37 -0.47 6.04
C ILE A 45 5.68 0.01 7.46
N GLY A 46 4.64 0.22 8.27
CA GLY A 46 4.82 0.72 9.63
C GLY A 46 3.60 0.53 10.52
N THR A 47 3.78 0.80 11.81
CA THR A 47 2.73 0.74 12.83
C THR A 47 2.05 2.10 13.05
N HIS A 48 0.89 2.14 13.70
CA HIS A 48 0.13 3.34 14.04
C HIS A 48 0.86 4.25 15.03
N ASP A 49 1.86 3.73 15.77
CA ASP A 49 2.64 4.46 16.77
C ASP A 49 3.63 5.50 16.18
N GLU A 50 3.78 5.61 14.85
CA GLU A 50 4.56 6.70 14.22
C GLU A 50 3.70 7.84 13.65
N VAL A 51 2.38 7.87 13.92
CA VAL A 51 1.49 8.88 13.34
C VAL A 51 0.92 9.87 14.37
N TYR A 52 1.22 9.75 15.68
CA TYR A 52 0.81 10.75 16.69
C TYR A 52 1.81 10.97 17.82
#